data_AF-A0A8S9WCV3-F1
#
_entry.id   AF-A0A8S9WCV3-F1
#
_cell.length_a   1.000
_cell.length_b   1.000
_cell.length_c   1.000
_cell.angle_alpha   90.00
_cell.angle_beta   90.00
_cell.angle_gamma   90.00
#
_symmetry.space_group_name_H-M   'P 1'
#
loop_
_entity.id
_entity.type
_entity.pdbx_description
1 polymer ?
#
loop_
_entity_poly.entity_id
_entity_poly.type
_entity_poly.pdbx_seq_one_letter_code
_entity_poly.pdbx_strand_id
1 'polypeptide(L)'
;MKSREMYETAQEYLIENMGNQVSAGDVYYDNSTKTWNVKIISKTPHGILIVGEMHLDDEKTIVYVTPGEQVLKILRFKLKEERVLIDVPADALARIKETVPDVTVYG
;
A
#
# COMPACT_ATOMS: atom_id res chain seq x y z
N MET A 1 4.72 16.77 -12.29
CA MET A 1 4.39 17.92 -11.42
C MET A 1 3.15 17.59 -10.59
N LYS A 2 2.00 17.28 -11.21
CA LYS A 2 0.75 16.95 -10.52
C LYS A 2 0.84 15.79 -9.50
N SER A 3 1.54 14.71 -9.81
CA SER A 3 1.74 13.59 -8.86
C SER A 3 2.45 13.98 -7.57
N ARG A 4 3.43 14.89 -7.64
CA ARG A 4 4.15 15.40 -6.47
C ARG A 4 3.24 16.26 -5.60
N GLU A 5 2.40 17.09 -6.21
CA GLU A 5 1.44 17.90 -5.47
C GLU A 5 0.41 17.03 -4.74
N MET A 6 -0.07 15.95 -5.38
CA MET A 6 -0.98 14.99 -4.74
C MET A 6 -0.30 14.26 -3.57
N TYR A 7 0.98 13.90 -3.72
CA TYR A 7 1.78 13.34 -2.65
C TYR A 7 1.89 14.31 -1.46
N GLU A 8 2.22 15.57 -1.70
CA GLU A 8 2.39 16.59 -0.66
C GLU A 8 1.07 16.82 0.10
N THR A 9 -0.05 16.98 -0.62
CA THR A 9 -1.38 17.11 0.00
C THR A 9 -1.77 15.87 0.83
N ALA A 10 -1.53 14.67 0.30
CA ALA A 10 -1.80 13.45 1.05
C ALA A 10 -0.90 13.33 2.30
N GLN A 11 0.38 13.70 2.19
CA GLN A 11 1.32 13.66 3.31
C GLN A 11 0.90 14.61 4.44
N GLU A 12 0.52 15.85 4.10
CA GLU A 12 0.02 16.83 5.08
C GLU A 12 -1.22 16.30 5.81
N TYR A 13 -2.22 15.81 5.06
CA TYR A 13 -3.43 15.24 5.66
C TYR A 13 -3.13 14.07 6.60
N LEU A 14 -2.26 13.15 6.19
CA LEU A 14 -1.91 11.98 7.00
C LEU A 14 -1.19 12.37 8.29
N ILE A 15 -0.29 13.36 8.25
CA ILE A 15 0.38 13.88 9.46
C ILE A 15 -0.64 14.48 10.42
N GLU A 16 -1.58 15.29 9.92
CA GLU A 16 -2.59 15.97 10.74
C GLU A 16 -3.60 15.01 11.38
N ASN A 17 -4.00 13.96 10.65
CA ASN A 17 -5.11 13.09 11.07
C ASN A 17 -4.67 11.73 11.63
N MET A 18 -3.50 11.24 11.25
CA MET A 18 -2.99 9.91 11.63
C MET A 18 -1.59 9.97 12.29
N GLY A 19 -0.99 11.16 12.37
CA GLY A 19 0.32 11.36 12.95
C GLY A 19 1.45 10.66 12.19
N ASN A 20 2.60 10.50 12.84
CA ASN A 20 3.83 9.98 12.21
C ASN A 20 3.86 8.44 12.10
N GLN A 21 2.75 7.74 12.31
CA GLN A 21 2.67 6.28 12.21
C GLN A 21 2.52 5.79 10.76
N VAL A 22 2.02 6.67 9.90
CA VAL A 22 1.83 6.42 8.47
C VAL A 22 2.44 7.56 7.65
N SER A 23 2.62 7.33 6.36
CA SER A 23 3.07 8.34 5.40
C SER A 23 2.45 8.06 4.03
N ALA A 24 2.47 9.06 3.17
CA ALA A 24 2.16 8.89 1.76
C ALA A 24 3.22 7.99 1.10
N GLY A 25 2.76 7.12 0.21
CA GLY A 25 3.58 6.25 -0.62
C GLY A 25 3.40 6.60 -2.10
N ASP A 26 3.46 5.60 -2.96
CA ASP A 26 3.32 5.79 -4.41
C ASP A 26 2.01 6.51 -4.77
N VAL A 27 2.11 7.36 -5.79
CA VAL A 27 0.98 8.09 -6.38
C VAL A 27 0.76 7.60 -7.80
N TYR A 28 -0.48 7.26 -8.14
CA TYR A 28 -0.87 6.89 -9.50
C TYR A 28 -2.24 7.48 -9.84
N TYR A 29 -2.51 7.67 -11.12
CA TYR A 29 -3.82 8.15 -11.58
C TYR A 29 -4.65 6.95 -12.05
N ASP A 30 -5.86 6.81 -11.52
CA ASP A 30 -6.84 5.84 -11.96
C ASP A 30 -7.83 6.51 -12.92
N ASN A 31 -7.74 6.12 -14.19
CA ASN A 31 -8.58 6.69 -15.25
C ASN A 31 -10.04 6.25 -15.18
N SER A 32 -10.35 5.17 -14.44
CA SER A 32 -11.71 4.64 -14.27
C SER A 32 -12.51 5.46 -13.26
N THR A 33 -11.88 5.82 -12.14
CA THR A 33 -12.46 6.63 -11.07
C THR A 33 -12.18 8.12 -11.24
N LYS A 34 -11.25 8.49 -12.14
CA LYS A 34 -10.77 9.87 -12.34
C LYS A 34 -10.12 10.45 -11.09
N THR A 35 -9.42 9.62 -10.34
CA THR A 35 -8.77 10.00 -9.08
C THR A 35 -7.27 9.78 -9.11
N TRP A 36 -6.55 10.60 -8.37
CA TRP A 36 -5.18 10.38 -7.96
C TRP A 36 -5.18 9.54 -6.69
N ASN A 37 -4.71 8.31 -6.79
CA ASN A 37 -4.63 7.38 -5.69
C ASN A 37 -3.24 7.43 -5.08
N VAL A 38 -3.18 7.63 -3.77
CA VAL A 38 -1.96 7.68 -2.97
C VAL A 38 -1.99 6.53 -2.00
N LYS A 39 -0.98 5.66 -2.05
CA LYS A 39 -0.84 4.59 -1.07
C LYS A 39 -0.56 5.17 0.31
N ILE A 40 -1.16 4.61 1.35
CA ILE A 40 -0.80 4.87 2.74
C ILE A 40 0.16 3.78 3.16
N ILE A 41 1.36 4.16 3.61
CA ILE A 41 2.39 3.23 4.04
C ILE A 41 2.72 3.40 5.52
N SER A 42 3.13 2.31 6.17
CA SER A 42 3.66 2.33 7.53
C SER A 42 5.02 1.65 7.57
N LYS A 43 5.97 2.30 8.27
CA LYS A 43 7.31 1.74 8.49
C LYS A 43 7.29 0.84 9.72
N THR A 44 7.71 -0.41 9.53
CA THR A 44 7.77 -1.41 10.59
C THR A 44 9.17 -2.02 10.67
N PRO A 45 9.50 -2.76 11.75
CA PRO A 45 10.74 -3.54 11.81
C PRO A 45 10.90 -4.53 10.65
N HIS A 46 9.80 -4.97 10.04
CA HIS A 46 9.78 -5.92 8.91
C HIS A 46 9.82 -5.22 7.54
N GLY A 47 10.03 -3.90 7.52
CA GLY A 47 10.03 -3.08 6.30
C GLY A 47 8.80 -2.19 6.17
N ILE A 48 8.59 -1.68 4.95
CA ILE A 48 7.49 -0.77 4.62
C ILE A 48 6.28 -1.59 4.17
N LEU A 49 5.13 -1.35 4.80
CA LEU A 49 3.87 -2.02 4.49
C LEU A 49 2.86 -1.02 3.95
N ILE A 50 2.19 -1.37 2.85
CA ILE A 50 1.01 -0.64 2.38
C ILE A 50 -0.17 -1.03 3.28
N VAL A 51 -0.80 -0.03 3.90
CA VAL A 51 -1.84 -0.20 4.92
C VAL A 51 -3.16 0.47 4.55
N GLY A 52 -3.25 1.06 3.36
CA GLY A 52 -4.46 1.65 2.82
C GLY A 52 -4.18 2.49 1.59
N GLU A 53 -5.20 3.21 1.16
CA GLU A 53 -5.12 4.22 0.12
C GLU A 53 -5.93 5.47 0.48
N MET A 54 -5.55 6.57 -0.14
CA MET A 54 -6.22 7.85 -0.14
C MET A 54 -6.44 8.28 -1.58
N HIS A 55 -7.63 8.76 -1.91
CA HIS A 55 -7.99 9.16 -3.27
C HIS A 55 -8.29 10.65 -3.28
N LEU A 56 -7.66 11.36 -4.20
CA LEU A 56 -7.87 12.78 -4.46
C LEU A 56 -8.43 12.97 -5.87
N ASP A 57 -9.30 13.94 -6.07
CA ASP A 57 -9.69 14.35 -7.42
C ASP A 57 -8.61 15.23 -8.08
N ASP A 58 -8.90 15.70 -9.29
CA ASP A 58 -7.97 16.56 -10.04
C ASP A 58 -7.75 17.96 -9.41
N GLU A 59 -8.59 18.35 -8.44
CA GLU A 59 -8.54 19.60 -7.68
C GLU A 59 -7.89 19.42 -6.29
N LYS A 60 -7.37 18.22 -5.99
CA LYS A 60 -6.78 17.83 -4.69
C LYS A 60 -7.81 17.72 -3.56
N THR A 61 -9.09 17.64 -3.88
CA THR A 61 -10.12 17.34 -2.88
C THR A 61 -10.05 15.85 -2.52
N ILE A 62 -10.05 15.56 -1.22
CA ILE A 62 -10.02 14.20 -0.71
C ILE A 62 -11.40 13.59 -0.89
N VAL A 63 -11.52 12.63 -1.81
CA VAL A 63 -12.80 11.94 -2.07
C VAL A 63 -12.94 10.68 -1.22
N TYR A 64 -11.81 10.09 -0.82
CA TYR A 64 -11.77 8.91 0.04
C TYR A 64 -10.45 8.82 0.80
N VAL A 65 -10.52 8.31 2.02
CA VAL A 65 -9.34 7.88 2.78
C VAL A 65 -9.68 6.60 3.53
N THR A 66 -8.74 5.64 3.53
CA THR A 66 -8.90 4.43 4.32
C THR A 66 -8.99 4.78 5.81
N PRO A 67 -10.07 4.39 6.52
CA PRO A 67 -10.24 4.75 7.93
C PRO A 67 -9.11 4.22 8.81
N GLY A 68 -8.72 4.97 9.84
CA GLY A 68 -7.61 4.61 10.74
C GLY A 68 -7.77 3.24 11.42
N GLU A 69 -8.98 2.85 11.80
CA GLU A 69 -9.25 1.51 12.34
C GLU A 69 -8.95 0.39 11.33
N GLN A 70 -9.26 0.62 10.04
CA GLN A 70 -8.95 -0.33 8.97
C GLN A 70 -7.44 -0.37 8.71
N VAL A 71 -6.76 0.78 8.73
CA VAL A 71 -5.29 0.87 8.63
C VAL A 71 -4.63 -0.01 9.71
N LEU A 72 -5.06 0.13 10.97
CA LEU A 72 -4.53 -0.68 12.08
C LEU A 72 -4.85 -2.16 11.92
N LYS A 73 -6.04 -2.51 11.43
CA LYS A 73 -6.43 -3.90 11.15
C LYS A 73 -5.55 -4.52 10.06
N ILE A 74 -5.32 -3.80 8.96
CA ILE A 74 -4.46 -4.25 7.85
C ILE A 74 -3.02 -4.40 8.35
N LEU A 75 -2.51 -3.44 9.11
CA LEU A 75 -1.17 -3.50 9.69
C LEU A 75 -0.99 -4.73 10.59
N ARG A 76 -1.93 -4.97 11.52
CA ARG A 76 -1.89 -6.15 12.41
C ARG A 76 -1.96 -7.46 11.64
N PHE A 77 -2.76 -7.51 10.58
CA PHE A 77 -2.84 -8.69 9.72
C PHE A 77 -1.51 -8.95 9.02
N LYS A 78 -0.94 -7.93 8.35
CA LYS A 78 0.34 -8.04 7.63
C LYS A 78 1.54 -8.35 8.54
N LEU A 79 1.51 -7.90 9.79
CA LEU A 79 2.55 -8.23 10.77
C LEU A 79 2.45 -9.67 11.31
N LYS A 80 1.29 -10.32 11.18
CA LYS A 80 1.09 -11.73 11.55
C LYS A 80 1.39 -12.69 10.41
N GLU A 81 1.42 -12.21 9.16
CA GLU A 81 1.83 -13.02 8.03
C GLU A 81 3.32 -13.33 8.16
N GLU A 82 3.65 -14.58 8.50
CA GLU A 82 5.01 -15.10 8.38
C GLU A 82 5.37 -15.11 6.89
N ARG A 83 6.30 -14.24 6.51
CA ARG A 83 6.85 -14.23 5.14
C ARG A 83 8.01 -15.21 5.09
N VAL A 84 7.81 -16.31 4.36
CA VAL A 84 8.88 -17.27 4.05
C VAL A 84 9.40 -16.95 2.65
N LEU A 85 10.67 -16.58 2.56
CA LEU A 85 11.40 -16.55 1.29
C LEU A 85 11.80 -17.98 0.97
N ILE A 86 11.27 -18.52 -0.11
CA ILE A 86 11.66 -19.83 -0.64
C ILE A 86 12.49 -19.55 -1.89
N ASP A 87 13.77 -19.94 -1.84
CA ASP A 87 14.61 -19.95 -3.04
C ASP A 87 14.23 -21.19 -3.87
N VAL A 88 13.71 -20.95 -5.08
CA VAL A 88 13.15 -21.99 -5.94
C VAL A 88 13.91 -21.98 -7.26
N PRO A 89 14.56 -23.10 -7.64
CA PRO A 89 15.09 -23.28 -8.99
C PRO A 89 14.02 -23.04 -10.05
N ALA A 90 14.35 -22.32 -11.12
CA ALA A 90 13.37 -21.85 -12.10
C ALA A 90 12.54 -22.99 -12.74
N ASP A 91 13.12 -24.17 -12.89
CA ASP A 91 12.48 -25.39 -13.41
C ASP A 91 11.45 -26.00 -12.42
N ALA A 92 11.56 -25.70 -11.13
CA ALA A 92 10.64 -26.18 -10.09
C ALA A 92 9.44 -25.23 -9.84
N LEU A 93 9.46 -24.01 -10.39
CA LEU A 93 8.48 -22.97 -10.10
C LEU A 93 7.04 -23.38 -10.45
N ALA A 94 6.85 -24.09 -11.57
CA ALA A 94 5.52 -24.52 -12.03
C ALA A 94 4.86 -25.50 -11.02
N ARG A 95 5.63 -26.46 -10.52
CA ARG A 95 5.16 -27.46 -9.54
C ARG A 95 4.79 -26.82 -8.19
N ILE A 96 5.55 -25.82 -7.76
CA ILE A 96 5.27 -25.12 -6.49
C ILE A 96 3.98 -24.30 -6.59
N LYS A 97 3.72 -23.65 -7.73
CA LYS A 97 2.47 -22.92 -7.97
C LYS A 97 1.22 -23.81 -7.89
N GLU A 98 1.33 -25.07 -8.32
CA GLU A 98 0.24 -26.05 -8.19
C GLU A 98 0.04 -26.54 -6.75
N THR A 99 1.12 -26.60 -5.97
CA THR A 99 1.11 -27.18 -4.61
C THR A 99 0.73 -26.15 -3.55
N VAL A 100 1.08 -24.87 -3.76
CA VAL A 100 0.81 -23.78 -2.82
C VAL A 100 0.23 -22.59 -3.59
N PRO A 101 -1.10 -22.58 -3.82
CA PRO A 101 -1.74 -21.57 -4.68
C PRO A 101 -1.66 -20.15 -4.12
N ASP A 102 -1.41 -20.00 -2.82
CA ASP A 102 -1.39 -18.70 -2.11
C ASP A 102 -0.01 -18.00 -2.11
N VAL A 103 0.98 -18.52 -2.84
CA VAL A 103 2.33 -17.91 -2.87
C VAL A 103 2.43 -16.88 -3.99
N THR A 104 2.65 -15.62 -3.59
CA THR A 104 3.02 -14.55 -4.54
C THR A 104 4.49 -14.71 -4.95
N VAL A 105 4.73 -15.08 -6.21
CA VAL A 105 6.10 -15.19 -6.77
C VAL A 105 6.54 -13.83 -7.33
N TYR A 106 7.68 -13.34 -6.88
CA TYR A 106 8.37 -12.20 -7.48
C TYR A 106 9.55 -12.72 -8.32
N GLY A 107 9.60 -12.34 -9.60
CA GLY A 107 10.66 -12.71 -10.55
C GLY A 107 11.36 -11.49 -11.10
#